data_AF-A0A9P1GIY8-F1
#
_entry.id   AF-A0A9P1GIY8-F1
#
_cell.length_a   1.000
_cell.length_b   1.000
_cell.length_c   1.000
_cell.angle_alpha   90.00
_cell.angle_beta   90.00
_cell.angle_gamma   90.00
#
_symmetry.space_group_name_H-M   'P 1'
#
loop_
_entity.id
_entity.type
_entity.pdbx_description
1 polymer ?
#
loop_
_entity_poly.entity_id
_entity_poly.type
_entity_poly.pdbx_seq_one_letter_code
_entity_poly.pdbx_strand_id
1 'polypeptide(L)'
;MMFTVLAGSRGLVCWQVANFGTSWLQAGLRISNTCDLCHKSAPDGTPCSRRPPSQLGRIHNACWANLYLAAWERGQSDGRQWPAPSQSLQLNCTGCSTLSEVYLALNCSVNACSAATGQLQLLSLPLEASVDATHLEPGIHYEICIDLDGEELTDFPSGKAMWQVYASAFSSPGHFSLPLSPSSQLKVPCLGCSSAQGFLADSCPSRNLQPEDAMNYSNASRFSDTCLGGSEAATDATSFVTSGEEFVLQLDTCSLAPGSHLPLCTDMDGFSSRLEIGDSGIEVYVSPLTSTVGPSRLVKGQSSVLTVACTGCISGLSTAQLAIACDESPNAVPLAISPNSTSAVQLQEGSQGFTASFDTRGLGSGRQYQVCLDLDGAGTQYRAGDSGISMYLTAIASISFDEREESEPSQPRRDDVWRCCTHRGFWFLHRCRLRPHCAGRFVMLKRTLCPL
;
A
#
# COMPACT_ATOMS: atom_id res chain seq x y z
N MET A 1 -26.46 30.71 36.02
CA MET A 1 -27.24 30.47 37.25
C MET A 1 -26.26 30.37 38.42
N MET A 2 -26.58 31.04 39.53
CA MET A 2 -25.81 31.04 40.79
C MET A 2 -25.59 29.61 41.30
N PHE A 3 -24.38 29.32 41.80
CA PHE A 3 -24.15 28.17 42.67
C PHE A 3 -23.80 28.65 44.07
N THR A 4 -24.64 28.28 45.02
CA THR A 4 -24.38 28.37 46.46
C THR A 4 -23.65 27.10 46.87
N VAL A 5 -22.52 27.25 47.58
CA VAL A 5 -21.77 26.15 48.18
C VAL A 5 -22.37 25.82 49.54
N LEU A 6 -22.76 24.57 49.75
CA LEU A 6 -22.97 24.00 51.09
C LEU A 6 -22.04 22.81 51.27
N ALA A 7 -21.14 22.93 52.25
CA ALA A 7 -20.29 21.85 52.72
C ALA A 7 -21.12 20.90 53.60
N GLY A 8 -20.98 19.59 53.36
CA GLY A 8 -21.67 18.54 54.12
C GLY A 8 -20.84 17.26 54.14
N SER A 9 -20.43 16.90 55.35
CA SER A 9 -19.62 15.77 55.81
C SER A 9 -20.06 14.37 55.37
N ARG A 10 -19.04 13.54 55.06
CA ARG A 10 -18.89 12.09 55.31
C ARG A 10 -20.16 11.22 55.22
N GLY A 11 -20.28 10.49 54.12
CA GLY A 11 -21.11 9.29 54.01
C GLY A 11 -20.64 8.42 52.85
N LEU A 12 -20.25 7.17 53.14
CA LEU A 12 -20.04 6.12 52.14
C LEU A 12 -21.37 5.88 51.42
N VAL A 13 -21.38 6.03 50.10
CA VAL A 13 -22.53 5.69 49.25
C VAL A 13 -22.14 4.50 48.37
N CYS A 14 -22.80 3.36 48.59
CA CYS A 14 -22.88 2.29 47.61
C CYS A 14 -23.81 2.76 46.47
N TRP A 15 -23.30 2.80 45.24
CA TRP A 15 -24.13 2.95 44.06
C TRP A 15 -24.27 1.62 43.34
N GLN A 16 -25.50 1.14 43.29
CA GLN A 16 -26.00 0.19 42.31
C GLN A 16 -26.43 1.03 41.09
N VAL A 17 -25.91 0.73 39.89
CA VAL A 17 -26.32 1.42 38.67
C VAL A 17 -27.00 0.45 37.72
N ALA A 18 -28.27 0.75 37.45
CA ALA A 18 -29.09 0.17 36.40
C ALA A 18 -28.73 0.80 35.04
N ASN A 19 -28.83 0.00 33.99
CA ASN A 19 -28.73 0.42 32.59
C ASN A 19 -29.87 1.36 32.21
N PHE A 20 -29.57 2.48 31.54
CA PHE A 20 -30.28 3.01 30.36
C PHE A 20 -29.54 4.25 29.78
N GLY A 21 -29.25 4.21 28.47
CA GLY A 21 -29.49 5.33 27.55
C GLY A 21 -28.46 6.46 27.37
N THR A 22 -27.82 6.44 26.19
CA THR A 22 -27.38 7.59 25.37
C THR A 22 -26.10 8.39 25.72
N SER A 23 -25.07 8.09 24.91
CA SER A 23 -24.28 9.03 24.11
C SER A 23 -22.92 9.57 24.64
N TRP A 24 -21.93 9.41 23.74
CA TRP A 24 -20.60 10.03 23.61
C TRP A 24 -19.56 9.80 24.71
N LEU A 25 -18.64 8.87 24.45
CA LEU A 25 -17.32 8.78 25.07
C LEU A 25 -16.28 8.57 23.96
N GLN A 26 -15.32 9.50 23.87
CA GLN A 26 -14.04 9.31 23.21
C GLN A 26 -13.33 8.12 23.88
N ALA A 27 -13.22 7.01 23.17
CA ALA A 27 -12.36 5.91 23.55
C ALA A 27 -11.00 6.09 22.87
N GLY A 28 -10.10 6.84 23.53
CA GLY A 28 -8.68 6.63 23.33
C GLY A 28 -8.30 5.35 24.07
N LEU A 29 -8.03 4.27 23.35
CA LEU A 29 -7.62 2.99 23.93
C LEU A 29 -6.21 3.15 24.52
N ARG A 30 -6.11 3.57 25.79
CA ARG A 30 -4.94 3.30 26.62
C ARG A 30 -5.12 1.92 27.24
N ILE A 31 -4.42 0.93 26.70
CA ILE A 31 -4.25 -0.36 27.37
C ILE A 31 -3.30 -0.11 28.55
N SER A 32 -3.85 0.03 29.76
CA SER A 32 -3.06 -0.11 30.99
C SER A 32 -3.02 -1.59 31.35
N ASN A 33 -1.85 -2.23 31.22
CA ASN A 33 -1.66 -3.57 31.75
C ASN A 33 -1.56 -3.50 33.28
N THR A 34 -2.64 -3.86 33.98
CA THR A 34 -2.58 -4.34 35.36
C THR A 34 -2.21 -5.82 35.33
N CYS A 35 -1.03 -6.16 35.84
CA CYS A 35 -0.60 -7.54 36.02
C CYS A 35 -1.31 -8.18 37.23
N ASP A 36 -2.27 -9.06 37.00
CA ASP A 36 -2.79 -9.99 38.01
C ASP A 36 -1.94 -11.29 38.00
N LEU A 37 -1.16 -11.49 39.06
CA LEU A 37 -0.43 -12.74 39.30
C LEU A 37 -1.29 -13.70 40.14
N CYS A 38 -1.86 -14.71 39.49
CA CYS A 38 -2.42 -15.90 40.15
C CYS A 38 -1.28 -16.82 40.62
N HIS A 39 -1.04 -16.87 41.94
CA HIS A 39 -0.20 -17.88 42.56
C HIS A 39 -0.89 -19.26 42.54
N LYS A 40 -0.39 -20.21 41.76
CA LYS A 40 -0.59 -21.65 42.01
C LYS A 40 0.67 -22.21 42.67
N SER A 41 0.52 -22.68 43.90
CA SER A 41 1.54 -23.40 44.66
C SER A 41 1.75 -24.82 44.12
N ALA A 42 3.01 -25.19 43.86
CA ALA A 42 3.40 -26.56 43.51
C ALA A 42 3.43 -27.46 44.76
N PRO A 43 3.15 -28.78 44.63
CA PRO A 43 2.94 -29.68 45.75
C PRO A 43 4.20 -30.53 45.98
N ASP A 44 5.31 -29.95 46.43
CA ASP A 44 6.42 -30.75 46.94
C ASP A 44 7.14 -30.00 48.06
N GLY A 45 6.98 -30.52 49.27
CA GLY A 45 7.41 -29.91 50.53
C GLY A 45 8.92 -29.98 50.79
N THR A 46 9.74 -29.45 49.90
CA THR A 46 11.18 -29.28 50.12
C THR A 46 11.49 -27.89 50.70
N PRO A 47 12.15 -27.79 51.88
CA PRO A 47 12.42 -26.50 52.52
C PRO A 47 13.55 -25.75 51.82
N CYS A 48 13.26 -24.53 51.33
CA CYS A 48 14.24 -23.61 50.77
C CYS A 48 15.26 -23.14 51.82
N SER A 49 16.54 -23.40 51.54
CA SER A 49 17.68 -22.81 52.25
C SER A 49 17.73 -21.29 51.99
N ARG A 50 17.73 -20.50 53.07
CA ARG A 50 17.82 -19.03 53.03
C ARG A 50 19.21 -18.61 52.56
N ARG A 51 19.31 -18.04 51.35
CA ARG A 51 20.39 -17.12 50.97
C ARG A 51 19.91 -15.67 51.14
N PRO A 52 20.81 -14.73 51.49
CA PRO A 52 20.45 -13.33 51.69
C PRO A 52 20.13 -12.64 50.35
N PRO A 53 19.27 -11.60 50.35
CA PRO A 53 18.82 -10.93 49.15
C PRO A 53 19.90 -9.95 48.66
N SER A 54 20.74 -10.36 47.70
CA SER A 54 21.38 -9.42 46.80
C SER A 54 20.37 -9.04 45.72
N GLN A 55 20.12 -7.73 45.60
CA GLN A 55 19.16 -7.10 44.71
C GLN A 55 19.36 -7.56 43.25
N LEU A 56 18.43 -8.36 42.75
CA LEU A 56 18.16 -8.51 41.32
C LEU A 56 16.69 -8.16 41.12
N GLY A 57 16.41 -6.86 41.17
CA GLY A 57 15.16 -6.35 40.62
C GLY A 57 15.22 -6.58 39.13
N ARG A 58 14.47 -7.57 38.61
CA ARG A 58 14.20 -7.68 37.18
C ARG A 58 13.43 -6.44 36.77
N ILE A 59 14.13 -5.48 36.19
CA ILE A 59 13.49 -4.33 35.55
C ILE A 59 12.93 -4.85 34.22
N HIS A 60 11.62 -5.00 34.15
CA HIS A 60 10.93 -5.24 32.90
C HIS A 60 10.82 -3.91 32.16
N ASN A 61 11.74 -3.64 31.24
CA ASN A 61 11.65 -2.49 30.33
C ASN A 61 10.78 -2.85 29.13
N ALA A 62 9.81 -1.99 28.80
CA ALA A 62 8.98 -2.12 27.61
C ALA A 62 9.45 -1.13 26.54
N CYS A 63 10.00 -1.64 25.43
CA CYS A 63 10.54 -0.86 24.30
C CYS A 63 9.69 -0.99 23.02
N TRP A 64 8.86 -0.02 22.68
CA TRP A 64 7.98 -0.15 21.50
C TRP A 64 8.76 0.05 20.19
N ALA A 65 8.45 -0.75 19.16
CA ALA A 65 8.98 -0.63 17.81
C ALA A 65 7.92 -1.00 16.78
N ASN A 66 7.80 -0.22 15.71
CA ASN A 66 7.13 -0.61 14.46
C ASN A 66 8.25 -0.78 13.44
N LEU A 67 8.39 -1.97 12.85
CA LEU A 67 9.50 -2.25 11.96
C LEU A 67 9.07 -3.12 10.79
N TYR A 68 9.52 -2.71 9.62
CA TYR A 68 9.47 -3.47 8.38
C TYR A 68 10.90 -3.59 7.88
N LEU A 69 11.41 -4.82 7.75
CA LEU A 69 12.70 -5.06 7.10
C LEU A 69 12.43 -5.41 5.64
N ALA A 70 12.84 -4.53 4.73
CA ALA A 70 12.78 -4.78 3.31
C ALA A 70 14.15 -5.23 2.80
N ALA A 71 14.18 -6.35 2.09
CA ALA A 71 15.41 -7.10 1.85
C ALA A 71 16.35 -6.52 0.77
N TRP A 72 16.23 -5.25 0.37
CA TRP A 72 16.91 -4.80 -0.87
C TRP A 72 17.26 -3.31 -0.98
N GLU A 73 18.52 -3.03 -1.33
CA GLU A 73 18.95 -1.84 -2.06
C GLU A 73 19.31 -2.18 -3.52
N ARG A 74 18.97 -1.31 -4.47
CA ARG A 74 19.17 -1.52 -5.92
C ARG A 74 20.67 -1.46 -6.30
N GLY A 75 21.39 -2.57 -6.11
CA GLY A 75 22.75 -2.84 -6.61
C GLY A 75 22.77 -3.82 -7.79
N GLN A 76 23.78 -3.72 -8.68
CA GLN A 76 23.83 -4.32 -10.01
C GLN A 76 23.88 -5.87 -10.09
N SER A 77 22.96 -6.41 -10.90
CA SER A 77 22.95 -7.60 -11.81
C SER A 77 23.61 -8.95 -11.52
N ASP A 78 24.43 -9.19 -10.50
CA ASP A 78 25.06 -10.52 -10.31
C ASP A 78 24.44 -11.32 -9.14
N GLY A 79 23.35 -12.02 -9.46
CA GLY A 79 22.97 -13.32 -8.85
C GLY A 79 22.85 -13.42 -7.32
N ARG A 80 21.61 -13.33 -6.82
CA ARG A 80 21.14 -13.85 -5.52
C ARG A 80 22.02 -13.49 -4.31
N GLN A 81 22.03 -12.22 -3.95
CA GLN A 81 22.32 -11.84 -2.58
C GLN A 81 21.14 -11.07 -2.02
N TRP A 82 21.00 -11.16 -0.70
CA TRP A 82 19.97 -10.55 0.14
C TRP A 82 20.47 -9.25 0.79
N PRO A 83 21.10 -8.27 0.11
CA PRO A 83 21.66 -7.15 0.84
C PRO A 83 20.54 -6.20 1.24
N ALA A 84 20.10 -6.36 2.47
CA ALA A 84 19.58 -5.30 3.31
C ALA A 84 20.65 -4.94 4.38
N PRO A 85 21.84 -4.47 3.97
CA PRO A 85 23.00 -4.34 4.86
C PRO A 85 22.84 -3.24 5.90
N SER A 86 21.82 -2.39 5.77
CA SER A 86 21.56 -1.29 6.67
C SER A 86 20.06 -1.04 6.75
N GLN A 87 19.39 -1.74 7.66
CA GLN A 87 18.00 -1.50 8.00
C GLN A 87 17.91 -0.66 9.28
N SER A 88 17.07 0.37 9.27
CA SER A 88 16.92 1.28 10.41
C SER A 88 15.84 0.80 11.37
N LEU A 89 16.20 0.67 12.65
CA LEU A 89 15.33 0.36 13.78
C LEU A 89 15.14 1.61 14.62
N GLN A 90 13.91 2.12 14.71
CA GLN A 90 13.58 3.17 15.69
C GLN A 90 13.09 2.56 16.99
N LEU A 91 13.79 2.83 18.08
CA LEU A 91 13.54 2.26 19.39
C LEU A 91 13.31 3.35 20.43
N ASN A 92 12.24 3.23 21.19
CA ASN A 92 12.05 4.01 22.41
C ASN A 92 12.47 3.17 23.61
N CYS A 93 13.75 3.27 23.99
CA CYS A 93 14.34 2.49 25.06
C CYS A 93 14.70 3.35 26.27
N THR A 94 14.18 2.98 27.44
CA THR A 94 14.58 3.57 28.72
C THR A 94 15.82 2.88 29.26
N GLY A 95 16.94 3.61 29.35
CA GLY A 95 18.20 3.09 29.89
C GLY A 95 19.19 2.58 28.83
N CYS A 96 18.82 2.59 27.54
CA CYS A 96 19.79 2.39 26.49
C CYS A 96 20.77 3.57 26.41
N SER A 97 22.01 3.28 26.03
CA SER A 97 23.08 4.24 25.80
C SER A 97 23.69 4.03 24.40
N THR A 98 24.71 4.80 24.02
CA THR A 98 25.49 4.54 22.81
C THR A 98 26.30 3.24 22.87
N LEU A 99 26.47 2.68 24.07
CA LEU A 99 27.14 1.38 24.26
C LEU A 99 26.17 0.23 24.12
N SER A 100 24.86 0.50 24.15
CA SER A 100 23.86 -0.55 23.98
C SER A 100 23.86 -1.04 22.53
N GLU A 101 23.69 -2.33 22.36
CA GLU A 101 23.66 -2.98 21.06
C GLU A 101 22.30 -3.60 20.82
N VAL A 102 21.90 -3.62 19.55
CA VAL A 102 20.63 -4.19 19.12
C VAL A 102 20.91 -5.14 17.97
N TYR A 103 20.35 -6.33 18.07
CA TYR A 103 20.50 -7.34 17.05
C TYR A 103 19.23 -8.15 16.90
N LEU A 104 19.09 -8.82 15.76
CA LEU A 104 17.97 -9.69 15.47
C LEU A 104 18.43 -11.14 15.54
N ALA A 105 17.75 -11.96 16.34
CA ALA A 105 18.09 -13.38 16.50
C ALA A 105 16.83 -14.24 16.70
N LEU A 106 16.95 -15.55 16.47
CA LEU A 106 15.87 -16.50 16.77
C LEU A 106 15.62 -16.65 18.28
N ASN A 107 16.63 -16.34 19.09
CA ASN A 107 16.58 -16.39 20.55
C ASN A 107 17.65 -15.44 21.12
N CYS A 108 17.27 -14.56 22.03
CA CYS A 108 18.19 -13.62 22.69
C CYS A 108 19.12 -14.25 23.75
N SER A 109 19.58 -15.48 23.53
CA SER A 109 20.63 -16.08 24.35
C SER A 109 22.02 -15.60 23.90
N VAL A 110 22.91 -15.35 24.86
CA VAL A 110 24.29 -14.82 24.72
C VAL A 110 25.26 -15.60 23.79
N ASN A 111 24.80 -16.61 23.03
CA ASN A 111 25.62 -17.39 22.10
C ASN A 111 24.92 -17.69 20.76
N ALA A 112 23.92 -16.90 20.37
CA ALA A 112 23.17 -17.17 19.14
C ALA A 112 24.00 -16.83 17.89
N CYS A 113 24.47 -17.85 17.17
CA CYS A 113 25.28 -17.74 15.94
C CYS A 113 24.55 -17.15 14.71
N SER A 114 23.32 -16.64 14.86
CA SER A 114 22.47 -16.12 13.79
C SER A 114 21.98 -14.71 14.09
N ALA A 115 22.92 -13.84 14.49
CA ALA A 115 22.64 -12.45 14.82
C ALA A 115 22.99 -11.52 13.65
N ALA A 116 22.00 -10.83 13.12
CA ALA A 116 22.20 -9.58 12.40
C ALA A 116 22.51 -8.51 13.44
N THR A 117 23.75 -8.03 13.52
CA THR A 117 24.19 -7.07 14.55
C THR A 117 24.12 -5.62 14.06
N GLY A 118 23.85 -4.71 15.00
CA GLY A 118 23.77 -3.28 14.75
C GLY A 118 24.15 -2.47 15.99
N GLN A 119 24.92 -1.40 15.79
CA GLN A 119 25.23 -0.47 16.87
C GLN A 119 24.21 0.67 16.88
N LEU A 120 23.76 1.07 18.09
CA LEU A 120 22.86 2.19 18.27
C LEU A 120 23.59 3.52 18.02
N GLN A 121 23.07 4.33 17.10
CA GLN A 121 23.56 5.69 16.89
C GLN A 121 22.64 6.68 17.63
N LEU A 122 23.18 7.38 18.64
CA LEU A 122 22.47 8.50 19.29
C LEU A 122 22.52 9.74 18.38
N LEU A 123 21.57 9.83 17.45
CA LEU A 123 21.35 11.07 16.70
C LEU A 123 20.26 11.94 17.36
N SER A 124 19.21 11.33 17.91
CA SER A 124 18.16 11.96 18.75
C SER A 124 17.27 10.88 19.37
N LEU A 125 16.32 11.21 20.26
CA LEU A 125 15.23 10.28 20.64
C LEU A 125 14.08 10.44 19.62
N PRO A 126 13.50 9.34 19.08
CA PRO A 126 13.80 7.93 19.34
C PRO A 126 15.18 7.47 18.84
N LEU A 127 15.80 6.51 19.52
CA LEU A 127 17.11 5.95 19.14
C LEU A 127 16.99 5.21 17.81
N GLU A 128 18.01 5.35 16.97
CA GLU A 128 18.08 4.67 15.68
C GLU A 128 19.23 3.65 15.68
N ALA A 129 18.92 2.38 15.45
CA ALA A 129 19.91 1.32 15.23
C ALA A 129 19.94 0.95 13.75
N SER A 130 21.13 0.84 13.16
CA SER A 130 21.26 0.23 11.83
C SER A 130 21.65 -1.24 12.01
N VAL A 131 20.85 -2.16 11.47
CA VAL A 131 21.04 -3.60 11.56
C VAL A 131 21.29 -4.19 10.17
N ASP A 132 22.30 -5.04 10.05
CA ASP A 132 22.60 -5.78 8.82
C ASP A 132 21.70 -7.02 8.68
N ALA A 133 20.61 -6.89 7.92
CA ALA A 133 19.64 -7.96 7.70
C ALA A 133 20.07 -8.96 6.58
N THR A 134 21.30 -8.89 6.07
CA THR A 134 21.74 -9.69 4.90
C THR A 134 21.68 -11.20 5.12
N HIS A 135 21.73 -11.63 6.38
CA HIS A 135 21.72 -13.04 6.77
C HIS A 135 20.37 -13.55 7.26
N LEU A 136 19.33 -12.71 7.26
CA LEU A 136 18.00 -13.15 7.67
C LEU A 136 17.34 -13.99 6.58
N GLU A 137 16.88 -15.18 6.95
CA GLU A 137 16.01 -15.97 6.08
C GLU A 137 14.60 -15.39 6.07
N PRO A 138 14.00 -15.15 4.89
CA PRO A 138 12.64 -14.64 4.82
C PRO A 138 11.60 -15.63 5.33
N GLY A 139 10.47 -15.10 5.81
CA GLY A 139 9.39 -15.90 6.40
C GLY A 139 9.61 -16.26 7.87
N ILE A 140 10.71 -15.78 8.47
CA ILE A 140 11.03 -16.03 9.88
C ILE A 140 10.75 -14.77 10.70
N HIS A 141 10.17 -14.97 11.88
CA HIS A 141 10.07 -13.95 12.94
C HIS A 141 11.32 -13.99 13.81
N TYR A 142 12.10 -12.92 13.78
CA TYR A 142 13.26 -12.72 14.63
C TYR A 142 12.88 -11.93 15.88
N GLU A 143 13.45 -12.27 17.02
CA GLU A 143 13.36 -11.47 18.24
C GLU A 143 14.29 -10.27 18.14
N ILE A 144 13.84 -9.10 18.60
CA ILE A 144 14.72 -7.96 18.83
C ILE A 144 15.43 -8.20 20.15
N CYS A 145 16.74 -8.34 20.11
CA CYS A 145 17.58 -8.52 21.27
C CYS A 145 18.32 -7.24 21.58
N ILE A 146 18.32 -6.85 22.85
CA ILE A 146 18.99 -5.64 23.33
C ILE A 146 20.02 -6.05 24.36
N ASP A 147 21.27 -5.68 24.10
CA ASP A 147 22.36 -5.69 25.06
C ASP A 147 22.54 -4.26 25.59
N LEU A 148 22.43 -4.05 26.90
CA LEU A 148 22.43 -2.70 27.46
C LEU A 148 23.84 -2.16 27.68
N ASP A 149 24.80 -3.04 27.95
CA ASP A 149 26.21 -2.73 28.18
C ASP A 149 27.11 -3.06 26.98
N GLY A 150 26.57 -3.76 25.97
CA GLY A 150 27.23 -4.07 24.71
C GLY A 150 28.09 -5.34 24.80
N GLU A 151 28.43 -5.93 23.65
CA GLU A 151 29.07 -7.25 23.54
C GLU A 151 30.38 -7.40 24.35
N GLU A 152 31.09 -6.30 24.60
CA GLU A 152 32.35 -6.32 25.34
C GLU A 152 32.20 -6.53 26.85
N LEU A 153 31.00 -6.33 27.41
CA LEU A 153 30.73 -6.41 28.84
C LEU A 153 29.86 -7.64 29.17
N THR A 154 30.14 -8.27 30.31
CA THR A 154 29.43 -9.50 30.75
C THR A 154 28.51 -9.26 31.94
N ASP A 155 28.34 -7.99 32.33
CA ASP A 155 27.63 -7.62 33.55
C ASP A 155 26.11 -7.72 33.35
N PHE A 156 25.61 -7.42 32.16
CA PHE A 156 24.22 -7.65 31.78
C PHE A 156 24.11 -8.59 30.58
N PRO A 157 23.45 -9.75 30.72
CA PRO A 157 23.15 -10.57 29.55
C PRO A 157 22.16 -9.85 28.65
N SER A 158 22.30 -10.03 27.35
CA SER A 158 21.32 -9.56 26.37
C SER A 158 19.92 -10.09 26.69
N GLY A 159 18.93 -9.26 26.42
CA GLY A 159 17.52 -9.51 26.75
C GLY A 159 16.63 -9.44 25.51
N LYS A 160 15.57 -10.25 25.52
CA LYS A 160 14.49 -10.18 24.53
C LYS A 160 13.66 -8.91 24.75
N ALA A 161 13.52 -8.09 23.72
CA ALA A 161 12.45 -7.12 23.62
C ALA A 161 11.13 -7.86 23.34
N MET A 162 10.00 -7.41 23.88
CA MET A 162 8.70 -8.10 23.76
C MET A 162 8.13 -8.16 22.32
N TRP A 163 8.89 -7.73 21.31
CA TRP A 163 8.47 -7.63 19.92
C TRP A 163 9.31 -8.55 19.04
N GLN A 164 8.69 -8.99 17.95
CA GLN A 164 9.32 -9.76 16.90
C GLN A 164 9.26 -8.99 15.59
N VAL A 165 10.15 -9.35 14.68
CA VAL A 165 10.30 -8.75 13.37
C VAL A 165 10.20 -9.83 12.34
N TYR A 166 9.28 -9.66 11.40
CA TYR A 166 9.16 -10.54 10.26
C TYR A 166 10.18 -10.17 9.18
N ALA A 167 11.03 -11.12 8.78
CA ALA A 167 11.92 -10.96 7.65
C ALA A 167 11.13 -11.14 6.34
N SER A 168 10.79 -10.03 5.70
CA SER A 168 10.00 -10.01 4.46
C SER A 168 10.87 -10.37 3.24
N ALA A 169 10.33 -11.18 2.31
CA ALA A 169 11.00 -11.52 1.05
C ALA A 169 10.86 -10.45 -0.04
N PHE A 170 10.22 -9.33 0.29
CA PHE A 170 9.86 -8.27 -0.65
C PHE A 170 10.91 -7.16 -0.60
N SER A 171 11.29 -6.67 -1.78
CA SER A 171 12.43 -5.76 -1.96
C SER A 171 12.10 -4.29 -1.70
N SER A 172 10.83 -3.91 -1.62
CA SER A 172 10.41 -2.56 -1.26
C SER A 172 9.03 -2.61 -0.63
N PRO A 173 8.80 -1.90 0.50
CA PRO A 173 7.46 -1.50 0.86
C PRO A 173 6.97 -0.60 -0.30
N GLY A 174 5.93 -1.04 -0.96
CA GLY A 174 5.26 -0.30 -2.02
C GLY A 174 3.83 -0.07 -1.58
N HIS A 175 3.29 1.10 -1.93
CA HIS A 175 1.87 1.34 -1.87
C HIS A 175 1.28 0.83 -3.17
N PHE A 176 0.36 -0.13 -3.08
CA PHE A 176 -0.34 -0.67 -4.22
C PHE A 176 -1.82 -0.32 -4.13
N SER A 177 -2.47 -0.26 -5.28
CA SER A 177 -3.89 -0.02 -5.37
C SER A 177 -4.53 -1.16 -6.12
N LEU A 178 -5.57 -1.75 -5.54
CA LEU A 178 -6.39 -2.76 -6.21
C LEU A 178 -7.83 -2.26 -6.30
N PRO A 179 -8.45 -2.25 -7.49
CA PRO A 179 -9.88 -2.04 -7.58
C PRO A 179 -10.63 -3.21 -6.94
N LEU A 180 -11.90 -3.01 -6.58
CA LEU A 180 -12.80 -4.11 -6.25
C LEU A 180 -13.05 -4.97 -7.51
N SER A 181 -12.59 -6.21 -7.50
CA SER A 181 -12.70 -7.15 -8.62
C SER A 181 -12.60 -8.60 -8.12
N PRO A 182 -13.31 -9.57 -8.72
CA PRO A 182 -13.17 -10.99 -8.38
C PRO A 182 -11.81 -11.59 -8.79
N SER A 183 -10.99 -10.82 -9.52
CA SER A 183 -9.70 -11.30 -10.05
C SER A 183 -8.68 -10.16 -10.14
N SER A 184 -8.54 -9.36 -9.08
CA SER A 184 -7.50 -8.35 -8.99
C SER A 184 -6.12 -8.99 -8.99
N GLN A 185 -5.17 -8.37 -9.70
CA GLN A 185 -3.79 -8.85 -9.77
C GLN A 185 -2.86 -7.88 -9.07
N LEU A 186 -2.23 -8.34 -8.00
CA LEU A 186 -1.16 -7.63 -7.32
C LEU A 186 0.18 -8.16 -7.82
N LYS A 187 0.96 -7.30 -8.45
CA LYS A 187 2.29 -7.63 -8.95
C LYS A 187 3.34 -7.11 -7.99
N VAL A 188 4.14 -8.02 -7.45
CA VAL A 188 5.13 -7.68 -6.43
C VAL A 188 6.49 -8.30 -6.76
N PRO A 189 7.58 -7.53 -6.59
CA PRO A 189 8.91 -8.11 -6.67
C PRO A 189 9.16 -8.90 -5.38
N CYS A 190 9.29 -10.22 -5.53
CA CYS A 190 9.62 -11.10 -4.42
C CYS A 190 10.82 -11.98 -4.77
N LEU A 191 11.65 -12.29 -3.78
CA LEU A 191 12.74 -13.24 -3.91
C LEU A 191 12.34 -14.58 -3.28
N GLY A 192 12.28 -15.63 -4.09
CA GLY A 192 11.98 -16.99 -3.58
C GLY A 192 10.51 -17.29 -3.26
N CYS A 193 9.56 -16.46 -3.70
CA CYS A 193 8.12 -16.67 -3.47
C CYS A 193 7.47 -17.83 -4.26
N SER A 194 8.22 -18.79 -4.81
CA SER A 194 7.62 -19.85 -5.66
C SER A 194 6.65 -20.78 -4.93
N SER A 195 6.78 -20.92 -3.61
CA SER A 195 5.89 -21.66 -2.73
C SER A 195 5.02 -20.77 -1.86
N ALA A 196 5.21 -19.45 -1.93
CA ALA A 196 4.60 -18.54 -1.00
C ALA A 196 3.10 -18.38 -1.28
N GLN A 197 2.37 -17.97 -0.26
CA GLN A 197 0.98 -17.55 -0.31
C GLN A 197 0.84 -16.14 0.24
N GLY A 198 -0.18 -15.42 -0.25
CA GLY A 198 -0.47 -14.07 0.20
C GLY A 198 -1.97 -13.82 0.30
N PHE A 199 -2.34 -12.93 1.21
CA PHE A 199 -3.70 -12.40 1.37
C PHE A 199 -3.64 -10.98 1.93
N LEU A 200 -4.72 -10.23 1.77
CA LEU A 200 -4.90 -8.96 2.45
C LEU A 200 -5.71 -9.19 3.73
N ALA A 201 -5.36 -8.53 4.82
CA ALA A 201 -6.12 -8.56 6.06
C ALA A 201 -6.00 -7.25 6.83
N ASP A 202 -6.85 -6.99 7.82
CA ASP A 202 -6.71 -5.87 8.76
C ASP A 202 -5.47 -6.01 9.66
N SER A 203 -5.08 -7.25 9.94
CA SER A 203 -3.92 -7.62 10.74
C SER A 203 -3.40 -8.99 10.32
N CYS A 204 -2.08 -9.13 10.24
CA CYS A 204 -1.48 -10.42 9.91
C CYS A 204 -1.39 -11.30 11.16
N PRO A 205 -2.01 -12.50 11.16
CA PRO A 205 -1.96 -13.38 12.31
C PRO A 205 -0.56 -13.97 12.49
N SER A 206 -0.06 -14.01 13.73
CA SER A 206 1.25 -14.58 14.08
C SER A 206 1.23 -16.11 14.23
N ARG A 207 0.43 -16.82 13.42
CA ARG A 207 0.33 -18.29 13.44
C ARG A 207 0.35 -18.83 12.02
N ASN A 208 0.85 -20.05 11.82
CA ASN A 208 0.86 -20.69 10.50
C ASN A 208 -0.55 -20.79 9.91
N LEU A 209 -0.70 -20.58 8.59
CA LEU A 209 -1.95 -20.83 7.91
C LEU A 209 -2.29 -22.31 8.03
N GLN A 210 -3.37 -22.64 8.74
CA GLN A 210 -3.93 -23.97 8.58
C GLN A 210 -4.74 -24.00 7.27
N PRO A 211 -4.81 -25.15 6.57
CA PRO A 211 -5.67 -25.28 5.38
C PRO A 211 -7.12 -24.91 5.63
N GLU A 212 -7.58 -25.05 6.88
CA GLU A 212 -8.91 -24.64 7.34
C GLU A 212 -9.06 -23.11 7.48
N ASP A 213 -8.00 -22.37 7.80
CA ASP A 213 -8.02 -20.91 7.80
C ASP A 213 -8.22 -20.39 6.36
N ALA A 214 -7.56 -21.01 5.37
CA ALA A 214 -7.75 -20.67 3.96
C ALA A 214 -9.15 -21.01 3.41
N MET A 215 -9.88 -21.94 4.05
CA MET A 215 -11.26 -22.27 3.66
C MET A 215 -12.33 -21.56 4.50
N ASN A 216 -12.00 -21.03 5.69
CA ASN A 216 -12.98 -20.33 6.53
C ASN A 216 -13.21 -18.89 6.08
N TYR A 217 -12.23 -18.27 5.41
CA TYR A 217 -12.45 -17.00 4.71
C TYR A 217 -13.22 -17.19 3.37
N SER A 218 -13.14 -18.38 2.76
CA SER A 218 -13.74 -18.66 1.44
C SER A 218 -15.25 -18.92 1.45
N ASN A 219 -15.93 -18.74 2.59
CA ASN A 219 -17.39 -18.81 2.66
C ASN A 219 -18.08 -17.52 2.17
N ALA A 220 -17.31 -16.57 1.61
CA ALA A 220 -17.82 -15.51 0.74
C ALA A 220 -18.50 -16.16 -0.49
N SER A 221 -19.79 -16.41 -0.31
CA SER A 221 -20.61 -17.19 -1.22
C SER A 221 -20.70 -16.54 -2.60
N ARG A 222 -20.25 -17.29 -3.63
CA ARG A 222 -20.50 -17.12 -5.06
C ARG A 222 -20.02 -15.79 -5.65
N PHE A 223 -19.06 -15.90 -6.59
CA PHE A 223 -18.78 -14.93 -7.64
C PHE A 223 -20.08 -14.28 -8.14
N SER A 224 -20.42 -13.13 -7.56
CA SER A 224 -21.36 -12.20 -8.15
C SER A 224 -20.54 -11.44 -9.18
N ASP A 225 -21.01 -11.40 -10.44
CA ASP A 225 -20.36 -10.63 -11.51
C ASP A 225 -20.30 -9.12 -11.19
N THR A 226 -20.91 -8.68 -10.09
CA THR A 226 -20.88 -7.30 -9.58
C THR A 226 -20.33 -7.26 -8.15
N CYS A 227 -19.16 -6.62 -7.97
CA CYS A 227 -18.63 -6.27 -6.66
C CYS A 227 -19.40 -5.07 -6.08
N LEU A 228 -20.07 -5.25 -4.95
CA LEU A 228 -20.78 -4.17 -4.25
C LEU A 228 -19.95 -3.54 -3.12
N GLY A 229 -18.74 -4.05 -2.87
CA GLY A 229 -17.97 -3.74 -1.67
C GLY A 229 -18.58 -4.46 -0.46
N GLY A 230 -17.76 -5.15 0.31
CA GLY A 230 -18.21 -5.81 1.54
C GLY A 230 -17.73 -5.09 2.78
N SER A 231 -17.92 -5.74 3.92
CA SER A 231 -17.34 -5.33 5.21
C SER A 231 -16.30 -6.34 5.69
N GLU A 232 -15.80 -7.19 4.79
CA GLU A 232 -14.80 -8.18 5.15
C GLU A 232 -13.46 -7.49 5.39
N ALA A 233 -12.76 -7.99 6.40
CA ALA A 233 -11.47 -7.47 6.81
C ALA A 233 -10.31 -8.16 6.08
N ALA A 234 -10.57 -9.23 5.32
CA ALA A 234 -9.52 -10.02 4.68
C ALA A 234 -9.97 -10.69 3.38
N THR A 235 -9.01 -11.06 2.53
CA THR A 235 -9.19 -11.94 1.37
C THR A 235 -8.80 -13.38 1.71
N ASP A 236 -9.18 -14.31 0.83
CA ASP A 236 -8.58 -15.65 0.84
C ASP A 236 -7.08 -15.61 0.52
N ALA A 237 -6.35 -16.59 1.07
CA ALA A 237 -4.95 -16.82 0.73
C ALA A 237 -4.83 -17.46 -0.65
N THR A 238 -4.02 -16.84 -1.51
CA THR A 238 -3.72 -17.38 -2.84
C THR A 238 -2.23 -17.58 -3.02
N SER A 239 -1.85 -18.56 -3.83
CA SER A 239 -0.44 -18.82 -4.13
C SER A 239 0.11 -17.80 -5.11
N PHE A 240 1.34 -17.37 -4.90
CA PHE A 240 2.04 -16.55 -5.88
C PHE A 240 2.32 -17.35 -7.16
N VAL A 241 2.03 -16.75 -8.31
CA VAL A 241 2.35 -17.33 -9.62
C VAL A 241 3.44 -16.47 -10.27
N THR A 242 4.44 -17.11 -10.88
CA THR A 242 5.49 -16.38 -11.60
C THR A 242 5.00 -15.90 -12.96
N SER A 243 5.23 -14.62 -13.26
CA SER A 243 4.95 -14.01 -14.55
C SER A 243 6.17 -13.21 -15.02
N GLY A 244 7.15 -13.90 -15.61
CA GLY A 244 8.44 -13.30 -15.98
C GLY A 244 9.33 -13.14 -14.75
N GLU A 245 9.76 -11.91 -14.47
CA GLU A 245 10.58 -11.55 -13.29
C GLU A 245 9.74 -11.14 -12.07
N GLU A 246 8.42 -11.04 -12.23
CA GLU A 246 7.49 -10.62 -11.18
C GLU A 246 6.68 -11.81 -10.65
N PHE A 247 6.28 -11.71 -9.38
CA PHE A 247 5.29 -12.61 -8.79
C PHE A 247 3.93 -11.91 -8.82
N VAL A 248 2.91 -12.66 -9.22
CA VAL A 248 1.53 -12.19 -9.33
C VAL A 248 0.70 -12.93 -8.30
N LEU A 249 -0.01 -12.16 -7.48
CA LEU A 249 -1.02 -12.65 -6.57
C LEU A 249 -2.39 -12.29 -7.16
N GLN A 250 -3.22 -13.30 -7.43
CA GLN A 250 -4.58 -13.10 -7.87
C GLN A 250 -5.49 -13.11 -6.64
N LEU A 251 -6.17 -12.00 -6.38
CA LEU A 251 -7.01 -11.80 -5.20
C LEU A 251 -8.45 -11.51 -5.64
N ASP A 252 -9.42 -12.10 -4.95
CA ASP A 252 -10.78 -11.59 -4.96
C ASP A 252 -10.86 -10.46 -3.94
N THR A 253 -11.06 -9.23 -4.43
CA THR A 253 -11.19 -8.04 -3.59
C THR A 253 -12.64 -7.56 -3.49
N CYS A 254 -13.62 -8.26 -4.07
CA CYS A 254 -15.02 -7.79 -4.10
C CYS A 254 -15.62 -7.61 -2.70
N SER A 255 -15.19 -8.41 -1.72
CA SER A 255 -15.73 -8.42 -0.36
C SER A 255 -15.02 -7.46 0.60
N LEU A 256 -13.89 -6.89 0.18
CA LEU A 256 -13.15 -5.94 1.00
C LEU A 256 -13.91 -4.62 1.14
N ALA A 257 -13.65 -3.94 2.26
CA ALA A 257 -14.17 -2.61 2.50
C ALA A 257 -13.50 -1.58 1.57
N PRO A 258 -14.23 -0.90 0.68
CA PRO A 258 -13.65 0.16 -0.15
C PRO A 258 -12.98 1.24 0.72
N GLY A 259 -11.86 1.78 0.23
CA GLY A 259 -11.08 2.82 0.91
C GLY A 259 -10.23 2.33 2.07
N SER A 260 -10.31 1.05 2.44
CA SER A 260 -9.40 0.47 3.44
C SER A 260 -7.99 0.36 2.88
N HIS A 261 -7.02 0.46 3.77
CA HIS A 261 -5.65 0.10 3.49
C HIS A 261 -5.31 -1.14 4.30
N LEU A 262 -4.92 -2.21 3.61
CA LEU A 262 -4.71 -3.52 4.22
C LEU A 262 -3.26 -3.96 4.01
N PRO A 263 -2.55 -4.42 5.04
CA PRO A 263 -1.27 -5.09 4.87
C PRO A 263 -1.42 -6.35 4.00
N LEU A 264 -0.41 -6.61 3.18
CA LEU A 264 -0.22 -7.89 2.52
C LEU A 264 0.46 -8.84 3.50
N CYS A 265 -0.32 -9.80 3.99
CA CYS A 265 0.16 -10.89 4.82
C CYS A 265 0.69 -12.00 3.93
N THR A 266 1.85 -12.55 4.27
CA THR A 266 2.50 -13.59 3.47
C THR A 266 2.94 -14.77 4.31
N ASP A 267 2.80 -15.94 3.69
CA ASP A 267 3.32 -17.20 4.18
C ASP A 267 4.35 -17.69 3.16
N MET A 268 5.63 -17.72 3.54
CA MET A 268 6.71 -17.96 2.58
C MET A 268 6.86 -19.42 2.17
N ASP A 269 6.31 -20.37 2.93
CA ASP A 269 6.30 -21.79 2.56
C ASP A 269 4.88 -22.36 2.34
N GLY A 270 3.88 -21.48 2.30
CA GLY A 270 2.49 -21.80 1.96
C GLY A 270 1.86 -22.62 3.08
N PHE A 271 1.05 -23.64 2.77
CA PHE A 271 0.41 -24.47 3.81
C PHE A 271 1.37 -25.37 4.62
N SER A 272 2.68 -25.19 4.49
CA SER A 272 3.65 -25.79 5.38
C SER A 272 3.53 -25.15 6.77
N SER A 273 3.90 -25.90 7.81
CA SER A 273 3.86 -25.40 9.20
C SER A 273 5.25 -24.98 9.70
N ARG A 274 6.22 -24.81 8.80
CA ARG A 274 7.60 -24.52 9.17
C ARG A 274 7.86 -23.02 9.29
N LEU A 275 7.27 -22.20 8.42
CA LEU A 275 7.34 -20.74 8.53
C LEU A 275 5.99 -20.19 8.99
N GLU A 276 6.06 -19.09 9.72
CA GLU A 276 4.88 -18.39 10.21
C GLU A 276 4.48 -17.29 9.23
N ILE A 277 3.19 -16.95 9.20
CA ILE A 277 2.70 -15.80 8.44
C ILE A 277 3.30 -14.52 9.04
N GLY A 278 3.62 -13.56 8.18
CA GLY A 278 3.95 -12.22 8.63
C GLY A 278 3.44 -11.13 7.72
N ASP A 279 3.51 -9.91 8.24
CA ASP A 279 3.26 -8.69 7.47
C ASP A 279 4.45 -8.41 6.57
N SER A 280 4.23 -8.41 5.25
CA SER A 280 5.29 -8.14 4.28
C SER A 280 5.81 -6.70 4.30
N GLY A 281 5.12 -5.78 4.99
CA GLY A 281 5.35 -4.34 4.94
C GLY A 281 4.82 -3.67 3.67
N ILE A 282 4.19 -4.45 2.79
CA ILE A 282 3.46 -3.92 1.65
C ILE A 282 2.04 -3.59 2.10
N GLU A 283 1.60 -2.39 1.75
CA GLU A 283 0.26 -1.91 2.05
C GLU A 283 -0.53 -1.73 0.76
N VAL A 284 -1.77 -2.20 0.78
CA VAL A 284 -2.65 -2.19 -0.38
C VAL A 284 -3.89 -1.36 -0.10
N TYR A 285 -4.05 -0.28 -0.85
CA TYR A 285 -5.27 0.50 -0.89
C TYR A 285 -6.34 -0.21 -1.72
N VAL A 286 -7.49 -0.45 -1.11
CA VAL A 286 -8.66 -1.03 -1.78
C VAL A 286 -9.42 0.11 -2.46
N SER A 287 -9.08 0.36 -3.72
CA SER A 287 -9.65 1.46 -4.49
C SER A 287 -11.16 1.25 -4.68
N PRO A 288 -11.99 2.23 -4.29
CA PRO A 288 -13.42 2.18 -4.55
C PRO A 288 -13.77 2.51 -6.01
N LEU A 289 -12.80 2.99 -6.81
CA LEU A 289 -13.01 3.29 -8.21
C LEU A 289 -12.93 2.01 -9.04
N THR A 290 -14.04 1.63 -9.65
CA THR A 290 -14.12 0.42 -10.48
C THR A 290 -13.78 0.69 -11.94
N SER A 291 -14.03 1.91 -12.42
CA SER A 291 -13.72 2.34 -13.79
C SER A 291 -13.81 3.85 -13.96
N THR A 292 -13.15 4.38 -14.99
CA THR A 292 -13.43 5.72 -15.51
C THR A 292 -14.57 5.66 -16.53
N VAL A 293 -15.55 6.55 -16.39
CA VAL A 293 -16.64 6.71 -17.36
C VAL A 293 -16.37 7.89 -18.30
N GLY A 294 -15.61 8.87 -17.82
CA GLY A 294 -15.24 10.10 -18.53
C GLY A 294 -13.94 10.02 -19.35
N PRO A 295 -13.45 11.16 -19.85
CA PRO A 295 -12.33 11.20 -20.79
C PRO A 295 -11.05 10.68 -20.14
N SER A 296 -10.22 9.94 -20.90
CA SER A 296 -8.90 9.48 -20.44
C SER A 296 -7.86 10.59 -20.28
N ARG A 297 -8.24 11.84 -20.56
CA ARG A 297 -7.38 13.02 -20.54
C ARG A 297 -8.15 14.22 -20.00
N LEU A 298 -7.47 15.07 -19.24
CA LEU A 298 -8.02 16.33 -18.79
C LEU A 298 -7.39 17.48 -19.55
N VAL A 299 -8.19 18.47 -19.91
CA VAL A 299 -7.72 19.72 -20.50
C VAL A 299 -7.40 20.68 -19.36
N LYS A 300 -6.22 21.30 -19.39
CA LYS A 300 -5.82 22.33 -18.44
C LYS A 300 -6.80 23.50 -18.47
N GLY A 301 -7.42 23.84 -17.34
CA GLY A 301 -8.45 24.87 -17.25
C GLY A 301 -8.97 25.08 -15.83
N GLN A 302 -9.96 25.97 -15.70
CA GLN A 302 -10.58 26.30 -14.40
C GLN A 302 -11.54 25.22 -13.89
N SER A 303 -12.03 24.34 -14.77
CA SER A 303 -13.07 23.37 -14.47
C SER A 303 -12.92 22.16 -15.38
N SER A 304 -11.96 21.29 -15.07
CA SER A 304 -11.76 20.02 -15.76
C SER A 304 -12.57 18.95 -15.03
N VAL A 305 -13.54 18.35 -15.72
CA VAL A 305 -14.45 17.37 -15.11
C VAL A 305 -13.97 15.94 -15.39
N LEU A 306 -13.86 15.15 -14.33
CA LEU A 306 -13.66 13.70 -14.38
C LEU A 306 -14.94 13.00 -13.92
N THR A 307 -15.36 11.97 -14.65
CA THR A 307 -16.50 11.12 -14.27
C THR A 307 -16.00 9.69 -13.99
N VAL A 308 -16.34 9.16 -12.82
CA VAL A 308 -15.89 7.84 -12.35
C VAL A 308 -17.06 7.01 -11.84
N ALA A 309 -16.96 5.69 -12.01
CA ALA A 309 -17.79 4.75 -11.28
C ALA A 309 -17.11 4.46 -9.95
N CYS A 310 -17.84 4.64 -8.84
CA CYS A 310 -17.30 4.47 -7.50
C CYS A 310 -18.26 3.67 -6.61
N THR A 311 -17.74 2.63 -5.98
CA THR A 311 -18.44 1.83 -4.98
C THR A 311 -18.18 2.39 -3.59
N GLY A 312 -19.22 2.77 -2.86
CA GLY A 312 -19.10 3.32 -1.51
C GLY A 312 -18.80 4.82 -1.43
N CYS A 313 -18.60 5.51 -2.56
CA CYS A 313 -18.53 6.97 -2.56
C CYS A 313 -19.85 7.60 -2.09
N ILE A 314 -19.74 8.72 -1.39
CA ILE A 314 -20.87 9.48 -0.84
C ILE A 314 -20.83 10.89 -1.43
N SER A 315 -21.91 11.28 -2.10
CA SER A 315 -22.03 12.59 -2.75
C SER A 315 -21.88 13.73 -1.73
N GLY A 316 -21.00 14.68 -2.02
CA GLY A 316 -20.71 15.82 -1.15
C GLY A 316 -19.84 15.49 0.07
N LEU A 317 -19.43 14.24 0.26
CA LEU A 317 -18.52 13.83 1.35
C LEU A 317 -17.18 13.33 0.80
N SER A 318 -17.21 12.29 -0.03
CA SER A 318 -15.98 11.74 -0.61
C SER A 318 -15.28 12.80 -1.46
N THR A 319 -13.95 12.80 -1.42
CA THR A 319 -13.15 13.78 -2.16
C THR A 319 -12.15 13.11 -3.07
N ALA A 320 -11.81 13.80 -4.16
CA ALA A 320 -10.79 13.40 -5.10
C ALA A 320 -9.74 14.52 -5.25
N GLN A 321 -8.49 14.15 -5.51
CA GLN A 321 -7.39 15.05 -5.82
C GLN A 321 -6.62 14.52 -7.02
N LEU A 322 -6.09 15.41 -7.85
CA LEU A 322 -5.08 15.05 -8.84
C LEU A 322 -3.70 15.39 -8.28
N ALA A 323 -2.79 14.41 -8.23
CA ALA A 323 -1.44 14.61 -7.74
C ALA A 323 -0.41 13.77 -8.53
N ILE A 324 0.88 14.16 -8.51
CA ILE A 324 1.95 13.32 -9.09
C ILE A 324 2.20 12.08 -8.22
N ALA A 325 2.02 12.22 -6.92
CA ALA A 325 2.04 11.17 -5.92
C ALA A 325 0.94 11.47 -4.90
N CYS A 326 0.17 10.47 -4.50
CA CYS A 326 -0.84 10.62 -3.46
C CYS A 326 -0.20 10.78 -2.07
N ASP A 327 -0.75 11.68 -1.27
CA ASP A 327 -0.38 11.81 0.15
C ASP A 327 -1.27 10.87 0.95
N GLU A 328 -0.72 9.72 1.33
CA GLU A 328 -1.42 8.68 2.09
C GLU A 328 -1.20 8.83 3.60
N SER A 329 -0.65 9.98 4.05
CA SER A 329 -0.46 10.21 5.47
C SER A 329 -1.80 10.35 6.20
N PRO A 330 -1.93 9.77 7.40
CA PRO A 330 -3.18 9.87 8.15
C PRO A 330 -3.46 11.34 8.49
N ASN A 331 -4.66 11.80 8.14
CA ASN A 331 -5.10 13.20 8.30
C ASN A 331 -4.39 14.22 7.39
N ALA A 332 -3.76 13.79 6.29
CA ALA A 332 -3.32 14.72 5.26
C ALA A 332 -4.50 15.59 4.82
N VAL A 333 -4.36 16.90 4.98
CA VAL A 333 -5.27 17.84 4.34
C VAL A 333 -4.74 18.05 2.93
N PRO A 334 -5.47 17.63 1.87
CA PRO A 334 -4.94 17.72 0.52
C PRO A 334 -4.78 19.18 0.07
N LEU A 335 -3.55 19.68 0.11
CA LEU A 335 -3.21 21.03 -0.32
C LEU A 335 -2.91 21.08 -1.82
N ALA A 336 -3.37 22.12 -2.49
CA ALA A 336 -2.93 22.45 -3.84
C ALA A 336 -1.46 22.89 -3.82
N ILE A 337 -0.57 22.07 -4.33
CA ILE A 337 0.85 22.38 -4.47
C ILE A 337 1.15 22.48 -5.96
N SER A 338 1.10 23.68 -6.52
CA SER A 338 1.47 23.91 -7.92
C SER A 338 2.96 23.60 -8.13
N PRO A 339 3.36 22.80 -9.14
CA PRO A 339 2.56 22.23 -10.24
C PRO A 339 2.18 20.75 -10.06
N ASN A 340 2.28 20.23 -8.84
CA ASN A 340 2.27 18.81 -8.52
C ASN A 340 0.89 18.29 -8.12
N SER A 341 0.01 19.12 -7.54
CA SER A 341 -1.32 18.69 -7.09
C SER A 341 -2.38 19.79 -7.16
N THR A 342 -3.65 19.37 -7.24
CA THR A 342 -4.83 20.23 -7.02
C THR A 342 -5.21 20.24 -5.55
N SER A 343 -6.17 21.11 -5.16
CA SER A 343 -6.91 20.89 -3.91
C SER A 343 -7.79 19.65 -4.07
N ALA A 344 -8.16 19.03 -2.95
CA ALA A 344 -9.25 18.05 -2.96
C ALA A 344 -10.57 18.72 -3.38
N VAL A 345 -11.37 18.00 -4.15
CA VAL A 345 -12.71 18.41 -4.59
C VAL A 345 -13.70 17.33 -4.21
N GLN A 346 -14.88 17.73 -3.74
CA GLN A 346 -15.94 16.78 -3.40
C GLN A 346 -16.49 16.12 -4.66
N LEU A 347 -16.73 14.81 -4.55
CA LEU A 347 -17.46 14.06 -5.56
C LEU A 347 -18.94 14.42 -5.51
N GLN A 348 -19.53 14.65 -6.68
CA GLN A 348 -20.96 14.90 -6.85
C GLN A 348 -21.58 13.78 -7.67
N GLU A 349 -22.61 13.13 -7.13
CA GLU A 349 -23.35 12.10 -7.86
C GLU A 349 -24.04 12.69 -9.10
N GLY A 350 -23.86 12.03 -10.24
CA GLY A 350 -24.47 12.38 -11.52
C GLY A 350 -25.09 11.16 -12.20
N SER A 351 -25.67 11.36 -13.38
CA SER A 351 -26.42 10.30 -14.09
C SER A 351 -25.58 9.12 -14.57
N GLN A 352 -24.26 9.27 -14.64
CA GLN A 352 -23.31 8.26 -15.15
C GLN A 352 -22.29 7.82 -14.09
N GLY A 353 -22.47 8.21 -12.83
CA GLY A 353 -21.50 7.99 -11.74
C GLY A 353 -21.16 9.30 -11.04
N PHE A 354 -20.02 9.33 -10.35
CA PHE A 354 -19.57 10.51 -9.61
C PHE A 354 -18.75 11.44 -10.49
N THR A 355 -18.93 12.73 -10.28
CA THR A 355 -18.20 13.79 -10.98
C THR A 355 -17.30 14.56 -10.03
N ALA A 356 -16.09 14.85 -10.48
CA ALA A 356 -15.10 15.68 -9.80
C ALA A 356 -14.71 16.83 -10.74
N SER A 357 -14.88 18.09 -10.32
CA SER A 357 -14.47 19.25 -11.10
C SER A 357 -13.23 19.88 -10.51
N PHE A 358 -12.11 19.77 -11.23
CA PHE A 358 -10.80 20.24 -10.78
C PHE A 358 -10.43 21.59 -11.42
N ASP A 359 -9.83 22.49 -10.62
CA ASP A 359 -9.05 23.60 -11.17
C ASP A 359 -7.63 23.12 -11.46
N THR A 360 -7.35 22.87 -12.74
CA THR A 360 -6.07 22.33 -13.20
C THR A 360 -5.11 23.41 -13.71
N ARG A 361 -5.43 24.70 -13.52
CA ARG A 361 -4.55 25.81 -13.96
C ARG A 361 -3.16 25.77 -13.34
N GLY A 362 -3.07 25.34 -12.08
CA GLY A 362 -1.79 25.20 -11.36
C GLY A 362 -0.94 24.03 -11.84
N LEU A 363 -1.55 23.01 -12.44
CA LEU A 363 -0.84 21.80 -12.84
C LEU A 363 0.03 22.01 -14.09
N GLY A 364 1.12 21.24 -14.20
CA GLY A 364 1.97 21.18 -15.38
C GLY A 364 1.35 20.34 -16.50
N SER A 365 1.11 20.93 -17.67
CA SER A 365 0.67 20.19 -18.85
C SER A 365 1.75 19.22 -19.33
N GLY A 366 1.34 18.15 -20.01
CA GLY A 366 2.23 17.12 -20.54
C GLY A 366 2.62 16.05 -19.53
N ARG A 367 1.93 15.97 -18.39
CA ARG A 367 2.22 15.07 -17.27
C ARG A 367 1.06 14.13 -16.99
N GLN A 368 1.36 13.00 -16.37
CA GLN A 368 0.39 12.10 -15.77
C GLN A 368 0.22 12.46 -14.29
N TYR A 369 -1.02 12.43 -13.84
CA TYR A 369 -1.43 12.65 -12.46
C TYR A 369 -2.23 11.45 -11.99
N GLN A 370 -1.94 10.94 -10.80
CA GLN A 370 -2.76 9.96 -10.11
C GLN A 370 -4.05 10.61 -9.61
N VAL A 371 -5.12 9.84 -9.58
CA VAL A 371 -6.37 10.20 -8.91
C VAL A 371 -6.30 9.67 -7.49
N CYS A 372 -6.07 10.56 -6.54
CA CYS A 372 -6.08 10.23 -5.12
C CYS A 372 -7.51 10.39 -4.61
N LEU A 373 -8.01 9.40 -3.87
CA LEU A 373 -9.38 9.39 -3.42
C LEU A 373 -9.48 9.14 -1.91
N ASP A 374 -10.32 9.94 -1.25
CA ASP A 374 -10.71 9.80 0.14
C ASP A 374 -12.23 9.60 0.23
N LEU A 375 -12.68 8.53 0.89
CA LEU A 375 -14.10 8.18 0.97
C LEU A 375 -14.89 9.02 1.99
N ASP A 376 -14.28 9.46 3.08
CA ASP A 376 -14.91 10.29 4.11
C ASP A 376 -14.42 11.75 4.10
N GLY A 377 -13.54 12.10 3.16
CA GLY A 377 -13.17 13.46 2.79
C GLY A 377 -12.26 14.13 3.82
N ALA A 378 -12.85 14.74 4.84
CA ALA A 378 -12.11 15.33 5.96
C ALA A 378 -12.29 14.54 7.26
N GLY A 379 -12.98 13.38 7.17
CA GLY A 379 -13.04 12.42 8.25
C GLY A 379 -11.69 11.79 8.53
N THR A 380 -11.66 10.93 9.55
CA THR A 380 -10.44 10.23 9.98
C THR A 380 -10.60 8.72 9.90
N GLN A 381 -11.71 8.24 9.33
CA GLN A 381 -12.01 6.82 9.26
C GLN A 381 -11.27 6.18 8.09
N TYR A 382 -11.28 6.85 6.93
CA TYR A 382 -10.46 6.47 5.80
C TYR A 382 -9.36 7.51 5.61
N ARG A 383 -8.33 7.12 4.86
CA ARG A 383 -7.28 8.04 4.41
C ARG A 383 -7.24 7.98 2.89
N ALA A 384 -6.85 9.09 2.29
CA ALA A 384 -6.64 9.15 0.86
C ALA A 384 -5.66 8.06 0.38
N GLY A 385 -5.93 7.48 -0.79
CA GLY A 385 -5.04 6.52 -1.45
C GLY A 385 -5.01 6.71 -2.96
N ASP A 386 -3.95 6.24 -3.62
CA ASP A 386 -3.91 6.18 -5.09
C ASP A 386 -4.99 5.23 -5.59
N SER A 387 -5.93 5.70 -6.41
CA SER A 387 -7.00 4.86 -6.93
C SER A 387 -6.56 3.88 -8.03
N GLY A 388 -5.28 3.92 -8.45
CA GLY A 388 -4.74 3.20 -9.61
C GLY A 388 -5.10 3.83 -10.96
N ILE A 389 -5.82 4.96 -10.96
CA ILE A 389 -6.23 5.67 -12.17
C ILE A 389 -5.26 6.82 -12.40
N SER A 390 -4.69 6.87 -13.60
CA SER A 390 -3.81 7.95 -14.03
C SER A 390 -4.46 8.79 -15.14
N MET A 391 -4.38 10.11 -14.98
CA MET A 391 -4.95 11.10 -15.88
C MET A 391 -3.83 11.90 -16.55
N TYR A 392 -3.81 11.90 -17.88
CA TYR A 392 -2.90 12.78 -18.63
C TYR A 392 -3.49 14.18 -18.76
N LEU A 393 -2.73 15.20 -18.36
CA LEU A 393 -3.13 16.59 -18.49
C LEU A 393 -2.58 17.23 -19.77
N THR A 394 -3.46 17.70 -20.65
CA THR A 394 -3.11 18.34 -21.93
C THR A 394 -3.44 19.84 -21.93
N ALA A 395 -2.68 20.63 -22.68
CA ALA A 395 -3.01 22.03 -22.97
C ALA A 395 -3.95 22.18 -24.21
N ILE A 396 -4.15 21.10 -24.96
CA ILE A 396 -4.94 21.11 -26.19
C ILE A 396 -6.40 20.76 -25.84
N ALA A 397 -7.29 21.75 -25.95
CA ALA A 397 -8.72 21.56 -25.65
C ALA A 397 -9.46 20.78 -26.74
N SER A 398 -9.12 21.03 -28.01
CA SER A 398 -9.76 20.38 -29.15
C SER A 398 -8.83 20.44 -30.36
N ILE A 399 -8.91 19.43 -31.22
CA ILE A 399 -8.35 19.47 -32.57
C ILE A 399 -9.56 19.50 -33.50
N SER A 400 -9.82 20.64 -34.14
CA SER A 400 -10.80 20.71 -35.22
C SER A 400 -10.09 20.49 -36.54
N PHE A 401 -10.51 19.48 -37.29
CA PHE A 401 -10.14 19.39 -38.69
C PHE A 401 -11.12 20.26 -39.45
N ASP A 402 -10.60 21.34 -40.04
CA ASP A 402 -11.36 22.07 -41.04
C ASP A 402 -11.39 21.15 -42.27
N GLU A 403 -12.47 20.38 -42.40
CA GLU A 403 -12.82 19.78 -43.68
C GLU A 403 -13.08 20.96 -44.63
N ARG A 404 -12.01 21.44 -45.26
CA ARG A 404 -12.15 22.10 -46.53
C ARG A 404 -12.82 21.06 -47.42
N GLU A 405 -14.13 21.20 -47.53
CA GLU A 405 -14.91 20.73 -48.65
C GLU A 405 -14.08 21.13 -49.87
N GLU A 406 -13.35 20.15 -50.43
CA GLU A 406 -12.70 20.30 -51.71
C GLU A 406 -13.87 20.60 -52.63
N SER A 407 -14.15 21.90 -52.82
CA SER A 407 -15.12 22.39 -53.77
C SER A 407 -14.80 21.63 -55.04
N GLU A 408 -15.70 20.71 -55.43
CA GLU A 408 -15.51 19.88 -56.62
C GLU A 408 -14.92 20.80 -57.68
N PRO A 409 -13.69 20.53 -58.17
CA PRO A 409 -13.12 21.37 -59.21
C PRO A 409 -14.15 21.39 -60.32
N SER A 410 -14.74 22.58 -60.53
CA SER A 410 -15.76 22.85 -61.51
C SER A 410 -15.45 22.02 -62.75
N GLN A 411 -16.33 21.06 -63.06
CA GLN A 411 -16.12 20.06 -64.10
C GLN A 411 -15.33 20.68 -65.26
N PRO A 412 -14.12 20.18 -65.59
CA PRO A 412 -13.49 20.57 -66.83
C PRO A 412 -14.51 20.25 -67.93
N ARG A 413 -14.87 21.27 -68.71
CA ARG A 413 -15.69 21.10 -69.91
C ARG A 413 -15.18 19.87 -70.63
N ARG A 414 -16.09 18.91 -70.82
CA ARG A 414 -15.93 17.80 -71.76
C ARG A 414 -15.35 18.37 -73.05
N ASP A 415 -14.11 18.01 -73.32
CA ASP A 415 -13.53 17.78 -74.65
C ASP A 415 -12.12 17.20 -74.44
N ASP A 416 -12.02 16.06 -73.74
CA ASP A 416 -10.93 15.10 -73.97
C ASP A 416 -11.31 13.74 -73.40
N VAL A 417 -11.86 12.93 -74.30
CA VAL A 417 -12.22 11.53 -74.10
C VAL A 417 -10.94 10.70 -74.03
N TRP A 418 -10.49 10.34 -72.83
CA TRP A 418 -9.56 9.22 -72.66
C TRP A 418 -10.36 7.94 -72.45
N ARG A 419 -10.49 7.14 -73.52
CA ARG A 419 -10.98 5.77 -73.44
C ARG A 419 -9.89 4.87 -72.86
N CYS A 420 -10.13 4.30 -71.68
CA CYS A 420 -9.41 3.11 -71.26
C CYS A 420 -10.06 1.88 -71.92
N CYS A 421 -9.37 1.29 -72.89
CA CYS A 421 -9.71 -0.03 -73.40
C CYS A 421 -9.28 -1.08 -72.37
N THR A 422 -10.24 -1.72 -71.72
CA THR A 422 -10.01 -3.00 -71.04
C THR A 422 -10.03 -4.12 -72.06
N HIS A 423 -8.87 -4.70 -72.37
CA HIS A 423 -8.79 -5.99 -73.05
C HIS A 423 -8.30 -7.04 -72.04
N ARG A 424 -9.19 -8.00 -71.76
CA ARG A 424 -8.98 -9.31 -71.11
C ARG A 424 -7.64 -9.52 -70.38
N GLY A 425 -7.68 -9.28 -69.07
CA GLY A 425 -6.95 -10.03 -68.04
C GLY A 425 -5.49 -10.39 -68.31
N PHE A 426 -4.58 -9.43 -68.15
CA PHE A 426 -3.19 -9.66 -67.70
C PHE A 426 -2.64 -8.32 -67.17
N TRP A 427 -2.17 -8.29 -65.93
CA TRP A 427 -1.47 -7.13 -65.36
C TRP A 427 0.00 -7.21 -65.73
N PHE A 428 0.46 -6.31 -66.62
CA PHE A 428 1.88 -6.00 -66.79
C PHE A 428 2.16 -4.61 -66.20
N LEU A 429 3.11 -4.54 -65.25
CA LEU A 429 3.68 -3.28 -64.75
C LEU A 429 4.61 -2.70 -65.83
N HIS A 430 4.13 -1.73 -66.61
CA HIS A 430 5.01 -0.88 -67.40
C HIS A 430 5.42 0.36 -66.61
N ARG A 431 6.75 0.56 -66.47
CA ARG A 431 7.36 1.81 -66.02
C ARG A 431 6.95 2.95 -66.97
N CYS A 432 6.12 3.88 -66.50
CA CYS A 432 5.98 5.17 -67.14
C CYS A 432 7.25 6.01 -66.90
N ARG A 433 7.89 6.39 -68.00
CA ARG A 433 9.01 7.34 -68.07
C ARG A 433 8.52 8.72 -67.62
N LEU A 434 8.94 9.17 -66.44
CA LEU A 434 8.74 10.55 -66.00
C LEU A 434 9.68 11.48 -66.79
N ARG A 435 9.14 12.59 -67.31
CA ARG A 435 9.93 13.75 -67.74
C ARG A 435 10.42 14.50 -66.48
N PRO A 436 11.67 14.98 -66.44
CA PRO A 436 12.20 15.70 -65.29
C PRO A 436 11.91 17.20 -65.46
N HIS A 437 11.08 17.79 -64.61
CA HIS A 437 11.16 19.21 -64.21
C HIS A 437 10.06 19.46 -63.17
N CYS A 438 10.43 19.30 -61.90
CA CYS A 438 9.84 19.99 -60.74
C CYS A 438 10.64 19.54 -59.51
N ALA A 439 11.71 20.27 -59.19
CA ALA A 439 12.40 20.13 -57.92
C ALA A 439 11.58 20.84 -56.83
N GLY A 440 10.65 20.09 -56.23
CA GLY A 440 9.98 20.47 -54.98
C GLY A 440 10.44 19.53 -53.87
N ARG A 441 10.96 20.10 -52.77
CA ARG A 441 11.33 19.34 -51.56
C ARG A 441 10.10 18.63 -51.00
N PHE A 442 10.07 17.30 -51.09
CA PHE A 442 9.13 16.47 -50.35
C PHE A 442 9.75 16.08 -49.00
N VAL A 443 9.09 16.45 -47.92
CA VAL A 443 9.29 15.86 -46.58
C VAL A 443 8.47 14.58 -46.54
N MET A 444 9.12 13.42 -46.47
CA MET A 444 8.44 12.15 -46.23
C MET A 444 7.97 12.07 -44.78
N LEU A 445 6.66 12.11 -44.57
CA LEU A 445 6.04 11.59 -43.35
C LEU A 445 5.83 10.08 -43.52
N LYS A 446 6.57 9.31 -42.74
CA LYS A 446 6.53 7.85 -42.67
C LYS A 446 5.20 7.45 -42.04
N ARG A 447 4.28 6.84 -42.81
CA ARG A 447 3.09 6.16 -42.28
C ARG A 447 3.53 4.86 -41.60
N THR A 448 3.46 4.82 -40.28
CA THR A 448 3.55 3.58 -39.51
C THR A 448 2.16 2.93 -39.49
N LEU A 449 2.05 1.71 -40.02
CA LEU A 449 0.83 0.90 -39.98
C LEU A 449 0.60 0.41 -38.54
N CYS A 450 -0.62 0.57 -38.03
CA CYS A 450 -1.10 -0.15 -36.85
C CYS A 450 -1.45 -1.59 -37.25
N PRO A 451 -1.05 -2.62 -36.48
CA PRO A 451 -1.54 -3.97 -36.68
C PRO A 451 -2.97 -4.10 -36.12
N LEU A 452 -3.76 -4.95 -36.79
CA LEU A 452 -5.06 -5.45 -36.34
C LEU A 452 -4.94 -6.30 -35.08
#